data_AF-R8YHE7-F1
#
_entry.id   AF-R8YHE7-F1
#
_cell.length_a   1.000
_cell.length_b   1.000
_cell.length_c   1.000
_cell.angle_alpha   90.00
_cell.angle_beta   90.00
_cell.angle_gamma   90.00
#
_symmetry.space_group_name_H-M   'P 1'
#
loop_
_entity.id
_entity.type
_entity.pdbx_description
1 polymer ?
#
loop_
_entity_poly.entity_id
_entity_poly.type
_entity_poly.pdbx_seq_one_letter_code
_entity_poly.pdbx_strand_id
1 'polypeptide(L)'
;MGLSAFNRMRERQMTHAKVTELEEQLATLKGEFIAFQNNPEAMKARIAELESDEGNQIPEGDQKPSEVQPINYTGLKVDELRAVLTEKGISFESGAKKDELLALLPKE
;
A
#
# COMPACT_ATOMS: atom_id res chain seq x y z
N MET A 1 35.33 -21.08 -42.03
CA MET A 1 34.24 -20.72 -41.09
C MET A 1 34.85 -20.37 -39.73
N GLY A 2 35.52 -19.22 -39.58
CA GLY A 2 36.39 -18.96 -38.42
C GLY A 2 35.98 -17.78 -37.53
N LEU A 3 35.75 -16.60 -38.11
CA LEU A 3 35.53 -15.37 -37.33
C LEU A 3 34.06 -15.11 -36.95
N SER A 4 33.10 -15.43 -37.83
CA SER A 4 31.67 -15.13 -37.59
C SER A 4 31.05 -16.00 -36.50
N ALA A 5 31.46 -17.27 -36.42
CA ALA A 5 31.01 -18.20 -35.38
C ALA A 5 31.56 -17.81 -33.99
N PHE A 6 32.82 -17.38 -33.95
CA PHE A 6 33.46 -16.88 -32.73
C PHE A 6 32.78 -15.61 -32.20
N ASN A 7 32.52 -14.63 -33.08
CA ASN A 7 31.81 -13.41 -32.69
C ASN A 7 30.40 -13.71 -32.16
N ARG A 8 29.65 -14.59 -32.83
CA ARG A 8 28.31 -15.00 -32.37
C ARG A 8 28.36 -15.73 -31.02
N MET A 9 29.37 -16.56 -30.79
CA MET A 9 29.54 -17.26 -29.50
C MET A 9 29.87 -16.27 -28.38
N ARG A 10 30.76 -15.30 -28.66
CA ARG A 10 31.11 -14.24 -27.71
C ARG A 10 29.92 -13.35 -27.37
N GLU A 11 29.12 -12.96 -28.37
CA GLU A 11 27.88 -12.20 -28.16
C GLU A 11 26.93 -12.94 -27.22
N ARG A 12 26.71 -14.24 -27.45
CA ARG A 12 25.87 -15.08 -26.58
C ARG A 12 26.40 -15.16 -25.15
N GLN A 13 27.71 -15.30 -24.98
CA GLN A 13 28.33 -15.30 -23.65
C GLN A 13 28.11 -13.97 -22.93
N MET A 14 28.30 -12.85 -23.63
CA MET A 14 28.06 -11.53 -23.06
C MET A 14 26.58 -11.32 -22.70
N THR A 15 25.65 -11.81 -23.53
CA THR A 15 24.22 -11.73 -23.19
C THR A 15 23.87 -12.59 -21.98
N HIS A 16 24.44 -13.80 -21.87
CA HIS A 16 24.22 -14.65 -20.70
C HIS A 16 24.78 -14.02 -19.42
N ALA A 17 25.99 -13.48 -19.48
CA ALA A 17 26.60 -12.80 -18.34
C ALA A 17 25.74 -11.62 -17.84
N LYS A 18 25.22 -10.81 -18.77
CA LYS A 18 24.31 -9.69 -18.43
C LYS A 18 22.98 -10.17 -17.85
N VAL A 19 22.42 -11.25 -18.37
CA VAL A 19 21.17 -11.82 -17.83
C VAL A 19 21.39 -12.29 -16.40
N THR A 20 22.49 -13.01 -16.13
CA THR A 20 22.83 -13.45 -14.77
C THR A 20 23.06 -12.27 -13.82
N GLU A 21 23.79 -11.24 -14.26
CA GLU A 21 24.00 -10.03 -13.46
C GLU A 21 22.68 -9.33 -13.11
N LEU A 22 21.75 -9.21 -14.08
CA LEU A 22 20.43 -8.62 -13.84
C LEU A 22 19.58 -9.48 -12.90
N GLU A 23 19.65 -10.80 -13.01
CA GLU A 23 18.96 -11.73 -12.11
C GLU A 23 19.46 -11.59 -10.67
N GLU A 24 20.78 -11.46 -10.48
CA GLU A 24 21.40 -11.22 -9.17
C GLU A 24 20.98 -9.86 -8.58
N GLN A 25 21.02 -8.79 -9.37
CA GLN A 25 20.55 -7.47 -8.94
C GLN A 25 19.07 -7.48 -8.54
N LEU A 26 18.23 -8.20 -9.30
CA LEU A 26 16.81 -8.34 -9.01
C LEU A 26 16.60 -9.13 -7.71
N ALA A 27 17.36 -10.19 -7.48
CA ALA A 27 17.31 -10.97 -6.23
C ALA A 27 17.72 -10.12 -5.02
N THR A 28 18.81 -9.34 -5.13
CA THR A 28 19.25 -8.41 -4.09
C THR A 28 18.18 -7.37 -3.79
N LEU A 29 17.64 -6.70 -4.81
CA LEU A 29 16.61 -5.68 -4.64
C LEU A 29 15.34 -6.26 -3.99
N LYS A 30 14.95 -7.49 -4.34
CA LYS A 30 13.84 -8.18 -3.68
C LYS A 30 14.12 -8.44 -2.20
N GLY A 31 15.34 -8.88 -1.87
CA GLY A 31 15.75 -9.08 -0.47
C GLY A 31 15.72 -7.78 0.32
N GLU A 32 16.27 -6.70 -0.24
CA GLU A 32 16.24 -5.36 0.34
C GLU A 32 14.82 -4.83 0.50
N PHE A 33 13.95 -5.01 -0.49
CA PHE A 33 12.55 -4.59 -0.42
C PHE A 33 11.76 -5.34 0.64
N ILE A 34 12.00 -6.65 0.78
CA ILE A 34 11.41 -7.45 1.85
C ILE A 34 11.94 -6.98 3.21
N ALA A 35 13.23 -6.73 3.35
CA ALA A 35 13.82 -6.20 4.57
C ALA A 35 13.28 -4.80 4.93
N PHE A 36 13.05 -3.96 3.92
CA PHE A 36 12.43 -2.65 4.06
C PHE A 36 10.99 -2.75 4.58
N GLN A 37 10.16 -3.64 4.00
CA GLN A 37 8.81 -3.88 4.50
C GLN A 37 8.79 -4.52 5.90
N ASN A 38 9.71 -5.45 6.16
CA ASN A 38 9.80 -6.19 7.41
C ASN A 38 10.52 -5.43 8.52
N ASN A 39 10.90 -4.16 8.29
CA ASN A 39 11.34 -3.25 9.35
C ASN A 39 10.27 -2.19 9.64
N PRO A 40 9.08 -2.61 10.13
CA PRO A 40 8.00 -1.69 10.46
C PRO A 40 8.43 -0.73 11.57
N GLU A 41 9.39 -1.10 12.42
CA GLU A 41 9.92 -0.23 13.49
C GLU A 41 10.71 0.95 12.91
N ALA A 42 11.60 0.72 11.96
CA ALA A 42 12.32 1.81 11.28
C ALA A 42 11.38 2.68 10.42
N MET A 43 10.38 2.08 9.77
CA MET A 43 9.35 2.82 9.05
C MET A 43 8.50 3.69 9.99
N LYS A 44 8.05 3.14 11.12
CA LYS A 44 7.30 3.87 12.15
C LYS A 44 8.14 5.00 12.76
N ALA A 45 9.42 4.75 13.03
CA ALA A 45 10.33 5.79 13.52
C ALA A 45 10.47 6.93 12.50
N ARG A 46 10.53 6.61 11.20
CA ARG A 46 10.56 7.62 10.13
C ARG A 46 9.24 8.37 9.97
N ILE A 47 8.10 7.69 10.11
CA ILE A 47 6.78 8.32 10.11
C ILE A 47 6.66 9.27 11.29
N ALA A 48 7.05 8.85 12.50
CA ALA A 48 7.03 9.69 13.69
C ALA A 48 7.93 10.93 13.55
N GLU A 49 9.10 10.80 12.90
CA GLU A 49 9.98 11.93 12.57
C GLU A 49 9.29 12.91 11.60
N LEU A 50 8.64 12.41 10.55
CA LEU A 50 7.95 13.25 9.57
C LEU A 50 6.70 13.93 10.14
N GLU A 51 5.93 13.24 10.98
CA GLU A 51 4.78 13.81 11.71
C GLU A 51 5.23 14.87 12.73
N SER A 52 6.42 14.71 13.30
CA SER A 52 6.97 15.69 14.24
C SER A 52 7.40 17.01 13.58
N ASP A 53 7.77 16.99 12.29
CA ASP A 53 8.14 18.19 11.51
C ASP A 53 6.91 18.96 10.96
N GLU A 54 5.71 18.37 10.93
CA GLU A 54 4.46 19.02 10.47
C GLU A 54 3.58 19.61 11.59
N GLY A 55 4.00 19.50 12.85
CA GLY A 55 3.43 20.26 13.96
C GLY A 55 2.30 19.57 14.72
N ASN A 56 2.53 19.40 16.03
CA ASN A 56 1.51 19.23 17.07
C ASN A 56 0.42 18.17 16.81
N GLN A 57 0.72 16.87 16.93
CA GLN A 57 -0.23 15.89 17.49
C GLN A 57 0.51 14.87 18.39
N ILE A 58 -0.19 14.42 19.44
CA ILE A 58 0.27 13.88 20.73
C ILE A 58 0.83 12.44 20.61
N PRO A 59 1.82 12.02 21.44
CA PRO A 59 2.31 10.64 21.46
C PRO A 59 1.43 9.79 22.39
N GLU A 60 0.82 8.73 21.88
CA GLU A 60 0.36 7.61 22.73
C GLU A 60 0.94 6.29 22.25
N GLY A 61 1.71 5.66 23.16
CA GLY A 61 2.23 4.32 23.03
C GLY A 61 1.15 3.23 23.13
N ASP A 62 1.56 2.01 22.81
CA ASP A 62 0.82 0.76 23.00
C ASP A 62 -0.65 0.75 22.55
N GLN A 63 -0.87 0.55 21.24
CA GLN A 63 -2.14 0.03 20.74
C GLN A 63 -1.95 -1.35 20.11
N LYS A 64 -2.50 -2.35 20.81
CA LYS A 64 -3.13 -3.57 20.25
C LYS A 64 -3.82 -3.26 18.91
N PRO A 65 -4.00 -4.25 18.01
CA PRO A 65 -4.73 -4.04 16.75
C PRO A 65 -6.01 -3.26 17.05
N SER A 66 -6.09 -2.03 16.52
CA SER A 66 -7.17 -1.11 16.83
C SER A 66 -8.48 -1.83 16.57
N GLU A 67 -9.21 -2.12 17.65
CA GLU A 67 -10.64 -2.32 17.59
C GLU A 67 -11.18 -1.14 16.80
N VAL A 68 -11.84 -1.45 15.68
CA VAL A 68 -12.42 -0.46 14.77
C VAL A 68 -13.36 0.39 15.63
N GLN A 69 -12.93 1.59 15.99
CA GLN A 69 -13.81 2.50 16.70
C GLN A 69 -15.02 2.71 15.79
N PRO A 70 -16.25 2.58 16.30
CA PRO A 70 -17.45 2.69 15.47
C PRO A 70 -17.41 4.05 14.79
N ILE A 71 -17.18 4.06 13.47
CA ILE A 71 -17.19 5.29 12.68
C ILE A 71 -18.58 5.89 12.86
N ASN A 72 -18.66 7.05 13.50
CA ASN A 72 -19.95 7.70 13.73
C ASN A 72 -20.44 8.35 12.44
N TYR A 73 -21.14 7.57 11.63
CA TYR A 73 -21.69 8.02 10.36
C TYR A 73 -22.79 9.08 10.53
N THR A 74 -23.38 9.27 11.72
CA THR A 74 -24.50 10.20 11.94
C THR A 74 -24.14 11.67 11.66
N GLY A 75 -22.86 12.02 11.77
CA GLY A 75 -22.34 13.35 11.45
C GLY A 75 -22.19 13.62 9.94
N LEU A 76 -22.17 12.59 9.11
CA LEU A 76 -21.92 12.71 7.67
C LEU A 76 -23.11 13.30 6.92
N LYS A 77 -22.83 14.01 5.83
CA LYS A 77 -23.84 14.51 4.88
C LYS A 77 -24.34 13.37 3.99
N VAL A 78 -25.49 13.58 3.35
CA VAL A 78 -26.10 12.59 2.43
C VAL A 78 -25.12 12.18 1.33
N ASP A 79 -24.40 13.14 0.74
CA ASP A 79 -23.43 12.86 -0.33
C ASP A 79 -22.24 12.03 0.15
N GLU A 80 -21.77 12.30 1.37
CA GLU A 80 -20.68 11.55 2.01
C GLU A 80 -21.13 10.11 2.34
N LEU A 81 -22.36 9.95 2.86
CA LEU A 81 -22.93 8.62 3.10
C LEU A 81 -23.07 7.82 1.80
N ARG A 82 -23.47 8.45 0.70
CA ARG A 82 -23.54 7.82 -0.63
C ARG A 82 -22.16 7.41 -1.13
N ALA A 83 -21.14 8.25 -0.91
CA ALA A 83 -19.76 7.93 -1.27
C ALA A 83 -19.27 6.71 -0.48
N VAL A 84 -19.48 6.66 0.84
CA VAL A 84 -19.09 5.52 1.69
C VAL A 84 -19.83 4.24 1.27
N LEU A 85 -21.13 4.31 0.98
CA LEU A 85 -21.90 3.16 0.51
C LEU A 85 -21.38 2.67 -0.86
N THR A 86 -21.07 3.59 -1.77
CA THR A 86 -20.50 3.26 -3.09
C THR A 86 -19.13 2.60 -2.96
N GLU A 87 -18.26 3.14 -2.09
CA GLU A 87 -16.94 2.59 -1.79
C GLU A 87 -17.04 1.19 -1.18
N LYS A 88 -18.04 0.96 -0.31
CA LYS A 88 -18.33 -0.35 0.29
C LYS A 88 -19.09 -1.30 -0.65
N GLY A 89 -19.45 -0.87 -1.86
CA GLY A 89 -20.22 -1.67 -2.83
C GLY A 89 -21.67 -1.91 -2.42
N ILE A 90 -22.21 -1.09 -1.52
CA ILE A 90 -23.60 -1.18 -1.03
C ILE A 90 -24.49 -0.35 -1.96
N SER A 91 -25.46 -1.02 -2.58
CA SER A 91 -26.45 -0.36 -3.45
C SER A 91 -27.51 0.35 -2.61
N PHE A 92 -27.88 1.57 -3.01
CA PHE A 92 -28.91 2.37 -2.36
C PHE A 92 -29.82 3.03 -3.41
N GLU A 93 -31.05 3.38 -3.03
CA GLU A 93 -31.95 4.10 -3.92
C GLU A 93 -31.49 5.55 -4.14
N SER A 94 -31.59 6.05 -5.37
CA SER A 94 -31.18 7.43 -5.71
C SER A 94 -31.95 8.52 -4.94
N GLY A 95 -33.14 8.18 -4.43
CA GLY A 95 -33.97 9.01 -3.55
C GLY A 95 -33.81 8.74 -2.06
N ALA A 96 -32.90 7.84 -1.65
CA ALA A 96 -32.76 7.43 -0.26
C ALA A 96 -32.39 8.60 0.66
N LYS A 97 -33.06 8.66 1.81
CA LYS A 97 -32.88 9.69 2.83
C LYS A 97 -31.66 9.39 3.71
N LYS A 98 -31.19 10.41 4.43
CA LYS A 98 -30.03 10.28 5.34
C LYS A 98 -30.15 9.09 6.30
N ASP A 99 -31.32 8.90 6.92
CA ASP A 99 -31.56 7.81 7.88
C ASP A 99 -31.51 6.42 7.23
N GLU A 100 -31.97 6.31 5.98
CA GLU A 100 -31.94 5.06 5.21
C GLU A 100 -30.51 4.72 4.80
N LEU A 101 -29.73 5.71 4.34
CA LEU A 101 -28.31 5.52 4.02
C LEU A 101 -27.50 5.13 5.26
N LEU A 102 -27.82 5.72 6.42
CA LEU A 102 -27.21 5.35 7.70
C LEU A 102 -27.57 3.92 8.13
N ALA A 103 -28.79 3.47 7.86
CA ALA A 103 -29.23 2.12 8.18
C ALA A 103 -28.55 1.05 7.31
N LEU A 104 -28.10 1.41 6.10
CA LEU A 104 -27.37 0.52 5.19
C LEU A 104 -25.90 0.34 5.58
N LEU A 105 -25.34 1.26 6.37
CA LEU A 105 -23.94 1.14 6.80
C LEU A 105 -23.80 0.08 7.90
N PRO A 106 -22.78 -0.79 7.82
CA PRO A 106 -22.53 -1.77 8.86
C PRO A 106 -22.25 -1.07 10.18
N LYS A 107 -23.01 -1.46 11.21
CA LYS A 107 -22.79 -1.08 12.60
C LYS A 107 -21.84 -2.11 13.19
N GLU A 108 -20.54 -1.82 13.16
CA GLU A 108 -19.52 -2.59 13.90
C GLU A 108 -19.49 -2.18 15.37
#